data_AF-A0A2Z4Z3V5-F1
#
_entry.id   AF-A0A2Z4Z3V5-F1
#
_cell.length_a   1.000
_cell.length_b   1.000
_cell.length_c   1.000
_cell.angle_alpha   90.00
_cell.angle_beta   90.00
_cell.angle_gamma   90.00
#
_symmetry.space_group_name_H-M   'P 1'
#
loop_
_entity.id
_entity.type
_entity.pdbx_description
1 polymer ?
#
loop_
_entity_poly.entity_id
_entity_poly.type
_entity_poly.pdbx_seq_one_letter_code
_entity_poly.pdbx_strand_id
1 'polypeptide(L)' 'VEIAQSINLGIFIIMSDGERSCGGANNSNNLENALEALIGAIYLDGGLKAAKDFIFLFWKDSATHMKVPPQDAKTI' A
#
# COMPACT_ATOMS: atom_id res chain seq x y z
N VAL A 1 0.60 -5.66 1.00
CA VAL A 1 -0.81 -5.33 0.65
C VAL A 1 -1.75 -4.82 1.74
N GLU A 2 -1.60 -5.17 3.03
CA GLU A 2 -2.66 -4.98 4.05
C GLU A 2 -3.30 -3.58 4.09
N ILE A 3 -2.49 -2.54 3.94
CA ILE A 3 -2.99 -1.16 3.98
C ILE A 3 -3.74 -0.76 2.71
N ALA A 4 -3.30 -1.22 1.53
CA ALA A 4 -4.05 -1.02 0.30
C ALA A 4 -5.43 -1.70 0.39
N GLN A 5 -5.51 -2.85 1.05
CA GLN A 5 -6.77 -3.56 1.31
C GLN A 5 -7.62 -2.83 2.35
N SER A 6 -7.05 -2.31 3.43
CA SER A 6 -7.79 -1.63 4.49
C SER A 6 -8.50 -0.36 4.02
N ILE A 7 -7.93 0.33 3.02
CA ILE A 7 -8.54 1.50 2.39
C ILE A 7 -9.39 1.15 1.15
N ASN A 8 -9.60 -0.14 0.87
CA ASN A 8 -10.30 -0.65 -0.31
C ASN A 8 -9.74 -0.10 -1.64
N LEU A 9 -8.42 0.08 -1.74
CA LEU A 9 -7.79 0.76 -2.88
C LEU A 9 -8.15 0.12 -4.23
N GLY A 10 -8.29 -1.20 -4.25
CA GLY A 10 -8.58 -1.99 -5.45
C GLY A 10 -9.85 -1.56 -6.20
N ILE A 11 -10.86 -1.02 -5.51
CA ILE A 11 -12.11 -0.59 -6.18
C ILE A 11 -11.88 0.65 -7.05
N PHE A 12 -10.90 1.48 -6.70
CA PHE A 12 -10.59 2.74 -7.38
C PHE A 12 -9.57 2.57 -8.51
N ILE A 13 -8.88 1.43 -8.59
CA ILE A 13 -7.92 1.20 -9.66
C ILE A 13 -8.66 1.04 -10.98
N ILE A 14 -8.30 1.90 -11.94
CA ILE A 14 -8.76 1.82 -13.32
C ILE A 14 -8.06 0.63 -13.97
N MET A 15 -8.85 -0.32 -14.45
CA MET A 15 -8.39 -1.57 -15.03
C MET A 15 -9.16 -1.84 -16.32
N SER A 16 -8.58 -2.64 -17.22
CA SER A 16 -9.37 -3.23 -18.29
C SER A 16 -10.41 -4.21 -17.72
N ASP A 17 -11.50 -4.44 -18.47
CA ASP A 17 -12.53 -5.39 -18.05
C ASP A 17 -11.96 -6.81 -17.83
N GLY A 18 -10.97 -7.20 -18.65
CA GLY A 18 -10.27 -8.48 -18.51
C GLY A 18 -9.48 -8.57 -17.20
N GLU A 19 -8.66 -7.56 -16.90
CA GLU A 19 -7.88 -7.52 -15.65
C GLU A 19 -8.78 -7.53 -14.42
N ARG A 20 -9.86 -6.74 -14.45
CA ARG A 20 -10.84 -6.70 -13.35
C ARG A 20 -11.54 -8.06 -13.18
N SER A 21 -11.94 -8.71 -14.27
CA SER A 21 -12.58 -10.03 -14.24
C SER A 21 -11.64 -11.13 -13.76
N CYS A 22 -10.34 -11.02 -14.02
CA CYS A 22 -9.30 -11.92 -13.53
C CYS A 22 -8.90 -11.66 -12.06
N GLY A 23 -9.60 -10.77 -11.35
CA GLY A 23 -9.34 -10.48 -9.94
C GLY A 23 -8.26 -9.43 -9.68
N GLY A 24 -7.91 -8.61 -10.68
CA GLY A 24 -6.89 -7.57 -10.57
C GLY A 24 -7.08 -6.63 -9.37
N ALA A 25 -8.33 -6.34 -8.98
CA ALA A 25 -8.65 -5.50 -7.82
C ALA A 25 -8.19 -6.08 -6.47
N ASN A 26 -7.99 -7.40 -6.40
CA ASN A 26 -7.49 -8.11 -5.22
C ASN A 26 -6.04 -8.61 -5.40
N ASN A 27 -5.44 -8.39 -6.58
CA ASN A 27 -4.08 -8.82 -6.87
C ASN A 27 -3.09 -8.01 -6.05
N SER A 28 -2.19 -8.72 -5.35
CA SER A 28 -1.24 -8.08 -4.45
C SER A 28 -0.30 -7.10 -5.12
N ASN A 29 0.23 -7.46 -6.29
CA ASN A 29 1.15 -6.61 -7.04
C ASN A 29 0.45 -5.33 -7.52
N ASN A 30 -0.80 -5.44 -7.99
CA ASN A 30 -1.58 -4.29 -8.42
C ASN A 30 -1.86 -3.34 -7.24
N LEU A 31 -2.24 -3.88 -6.09
CA LEU A 31 -2.51 -3.11 -4.88
C LEU A 31 -1.26 -2.44 -4.32
N GLU A 32 -0.12 -3.11 -4.34
CA GLU A 32 1.17 -2.57 -3.88
C GLU A 32 1.65 -1.44 -4.77
N ASN A 33 1.67 -1.66 -6.09
CA ASN A 33 2.05 -0.63 -7.06
C ASN A 33 1.10 0.59 -7.00
N ALA A 34 -0.20 0.36 -6.87
CA ALA A 34 -1.17 1.45 -6.77
C ALA A 34 -1.01 2.25 -5.46
N LEU A 35 -0.68 1.59 -4.36
CA LEU A 35 -0.45 2.25 -3.07
C LEU A 35 0.81 3.13 -3.11
N GLU A 36 1.89 2.65 -3.72
CA GLU A 36 3.10 3.46 -3.95
C GLU A 36 2.81 4.66 -4.84
N ALA A 37 2.08 4.46 -5.94
CA ALA A 37 1.66 5.53 -6.83
C ALA A 37 0.78 6.57 -6.13
N LEU A 38 -0.14 6.13 -5.26
CA LEU A 38 -1.00 7.00 -4.45
C LEU A 38 -0.15 7.86 -3.49
N ILE A 39 0.81 7.27 -2.79
CA ILE A 39 1.72 8.01 -1.90
C ILE A 39 2.52 9.04 -2.70
N GLY A 40 3.02 8.65 -3.88
CA GLY A 40 3.70 9.56 -4.81
C GLY A 40 2.81 10.73 -5.25
N ALA A 41 1.55 10.47 -5.58
CA ALA A 41 0.59 11.50 -5.95
C ALA A 41 0.31 12.48 -4.79
N ILE A 42 0.12 11.97 -3.57
CA ILE A 42 -0.05 12.80 -2.36
C ILE A 42 1.19 13.67 -2.13
N TYR A 43 2.40 13.12 -2.32
CA TYR A 43 3.63 13.87 -2.20
C TYR A 43 3.74 14.99 -3.25
N LEU A 44 3.39 14.72 -4.51
CA LEU A 44 3.45 15.70 -5.57
C LEU A 44 2.43 16.84 -5.37
N ASP A 45 1.24 16.53 -4.86
CA ASP A 45 0.16 17.50 -4.64
C ASP A 45 0.33 18.30 -3.34
N GLY A 46 0.64 17.62 -2.23
CA GLY A 46 0.65 18.20 -0.88
C GLY A 46 2.04 18.27 -0.21
N GLY A 47 3.09 17.86 -0.91
CA GLY A 47 4.46 17.84 -0.40
C GLY A 47 4.72 16.77 0.67
N LEU A 48 5.93 16.81 1.25
CA LEU A 48 6.42 15.81 2.21
C LEU A 48 5.52 15.68 3.45
N LYS A 49 4.96 16.79 3.95
CA LYS A 49 4.11 16.76 5.14
C LYS A 49 2.85 15.94 4.91
N ALA A 50 2.15 16.14 3.78
CA ALA A 50 0.94 15.41 3.46
C ALA A 50 1.20 13.90 3.30
N ALA A 51 2.26 13.54 2.56
CA ALA A 51 2.65 12.15 2.39
C ALA A 51 3.04 11.48 3.72
N LYS A 52 3.79 12.21 4.56
CA LYS A 52 4.15 11.75 5.92
C LYS A 52 2.90 11.51 6.76
N ASP A 53 1.99 12.48 6.84
CA ASP A 53 0.78 12.36 7.65
C ASP A 53 -0.09 11.17 7.19
N PHE A 54 -0.19 10.93 5.88
CA PHE A 54 -0.86 9.75 5.32
C PHE A 54 -0.18 8.45 5.79
N ILE A 55 1.13 8.32 5.63
CA ILE A 55 1.86 7.11 6.04
C ILE A 55 1.70 6.86 7.54
N PHE A 56 1.88 7.89 8.37
CA PHE A 56 1.73 7.75 9.83
C PHE A 56 0.31 7.35 10.22
N LEU A 57 -0.71 7.86 9.56
CA LEU A 57 -2.09 7.50 9.85
C LEU A 57 -2.36 6.00 9.64
N PHE A 58 -1.85 5.41 8.56
CA PHE A 58 -2.14 4.02 8.19
C PHE A 58 -1.15 3.00 8.73
N TRP A 59 0.11 3.38 9.03
CA TRP A 59 1.14 2.46 9.54
C TRP A 59 1.31 2.47 11.05
N LYS A 60 0.69 3.40 11.80
CA LYS A 60 0.91 3.54 13.25
C LYS A 60 0.68 2.24 14.03
N ASP A 61 -0.42 1.56 13.73
CA ASP A 61 -0.78 0.32 14.45
C ASP A 61 0.12 -0.84 14.03
N SER A 62 0.45 -0.96 12.73
CA SER A 62 1.39 -1.96 12.23
C SER A 62 2.81 -1.78 12.76
N ALA A 63 3.27 -0.53 12.93
CA ALA A 63 4.60 -0.21 13.44
C ALA A 63 4.74 -0.53 14.94
N THR A 64 3.65 -0.42 15.71
CA THR A 64 3.65 -0.74 17.15
C THR A 64 3.49 -2.23 17.43
N HIS A 65 2.90 -2.98 16.50
CA HIS A 65 2.65 -4.43 16.63
C HIS A 65 3.51 -5.26 15.69
N MET A 66 4.70 -4.76 15.36
CA MET A 66 5.61 -5.40 14.40
C MET A 66 5.83 -6.86 14.83
N LYS A 67 5.23 -7.81 14.09
CA LYS A 67 5.53 -9.24 14.22
C LYS A 67 7.02 -9.34 13.92
N VAL A 68 7.79 -9.70 14.94
CA VAL A 68 9.25 -9.92 15.00
C VAL A 68 9.98 -9.49 13.71
N PRO A 69 10.84 -8.46 13.74
CA PRO A 69 11.55 -8.03 12.54
C PRO A 69 12.15 -9.27 11.86
N PRO A 70 11.87 -9.51 10.57
CA PRO A 70 12.33 -10.70 9.88
C PRO A 70 13.85 -10.77 10.04
N GLN A 71 14.33 -11.73 10.81
CA GLN A 71 15.76 -11.99 10.92
C GLN A 71 16.22 -12.51 9.57
N ASP A 72 17.17 -11.81 8.95
CA ASP A 72 17.88 -12.33 7.80
C ASP A 72 18.45 -13.71 8.17
N ALA A 73 18.07 -14.75 7.41
CA ALA A 73 18.53 -16.13 7.61
C ALA A 73 20.05 -16.33 7.40
N LYS A 74 20.80 -15.25 7.20
CA LYS A 74 22.25 -15.25 6.99
C LYS A 74 23.06 -14.72 8.17
N THR A 75 22.45 -14.49 9.33
CA THR A 75 23.21 -14.21 10.55
C THR A 75 23.24 -15.47 11.43
N ILE A 76 24.12 -16.40 11.07
CA ILE A 76 24.76 -17.35 12.00
C ILE A 76 26.20 -16.90 12.12
#